data_AF-A0A920TTJ2-F1
#
_entry.id   AF-A0A920TTJ2-F1
#
_cell.length_a   1.000
_cell.length_b   1.000
_cell.length_c   1.000
_cell.angle_alpha   90.00
_cell.angle_beta   90.00
_cell.angle_gamma   90.00
#
_symmetry.space_group_name_H-M   'P 1'
#
loop_
_entity.id
_entity.type
_entity.pdbx_description
1 polymer ?
#
loop_
_entity_poly.entity_id
_entity_poly.type
_entity_poly.pdbx_seq_one_letter_code
_entity_poly.pdbx_strand_id
1 'polypeptide(L)' 'MVSNRIDHKWGMVVDIDKCTGCQACVIACQAENNIPLNTKDTFLQKRVNEWIRIESTGKESTPT' A
#
# COMPACT_ATOMS: atom_id res chain seq x y z
N MET A 1 27.82 -29.08 -5.69
CA MET A 1 27.58 -27.84 -6.47
C MET A 1 26.15 -27.39 -6.20
N VAL A 2 25.96 -26.44 -5.28
CA VAL A 2 24.67 -25.75 -5.12
C VAL A 2 24.61 -24.70 -6.22
N SER A 3 23.80 -24.96 -7.25
CA SER A 3 23.48 -23.96 -8.27
C SER A 3 22.59 -22.91 -7.62
N ASN A 4 23.19 -21.81 -7.18
CA ASN A 4 22.48 -20.65 -6.64
C ASN A 4 21.79 -19.93 -7.81
N ARG A 5 20.57 -20.35 -8.14
CA ARG A 5 19.70 -19.69 -9.14
C ARG A 5 18.78 -18.71 -8.41
N ILE A 6 19.30 -17.53 -8.10
CA ILE A 6 18.43 -16.39 -7.79
C ILE A 6 18.61 -15.45 -8.97
N ASP A 7 17.77 -15.59 -10.00
CA ASP A 7 17.87 -14.79 -11.22
C ASP A 7 17.67 -13.29 -10.90
N HIS A 8 16.79 -12.94 -9.96
CA HIS A 8 16.70 -11.57 -9.44
C HIS A 8 16.19 -11.55 -7.99
N LYS A 9 16.65 -10.56 -7.21
CA LYS A 9 16.13 -10.26 -5.87
C LYS A 9 15.31 -8.97 -5.94
N TRP A 10 13.98 -9.10 -5.94
CA TRP A 10 13.09 -7.95 -5.96
C TRP A 10 12.92 -7.34 -4.57
N GLY A 11 12.94 -6.02 -4.50
CA GLY A 11 12.68 -5.25 -3.29
C GLY A 11 12.03 -3.92 -3.64
N MET A 12 11.24 -3.39 -2.72
CA MET A 12 10.59 -2.09 -2.83
C MET A 12 10.93 -1.29 -1.56
N VAL A 13 11.36 -0.05 -1.73
CA VAL A 13 11.65 0.87 -0.63
C VAL A 13 10.73 2.07 -0.78
N VAL A 14 10.06 2.43 0.31
CA VAL A 14 9.13 3.55 0.36
C VAL A 14 9.63 4.54 1.42
N ASP A 15 9.86 5.78 1.01
CA ASP A 15 10.23 6.89 1.90
C ASP A 15 8.95 7.52 2.49
N ILE A 16 8.71 7.26 3.77
CA ILE A 16 7.52 7.73 4.47
C ILE A 16 7.57 9.23 4.81
N ASP A 17 8.76 9.84 4.86
CA ASP A 17 8.89 11.28 5.15
C ASP A 17 8.46 12.14 3.94
N LYS A 18 8.58 11.59 2.73
CA LYS A 18 8.04 12.21 1.50
C LYS A 18 6.57 11.89 1.25
N CYS A 19 5.99 10.93 1.98
CA CYS A 19 4.61 10.55 1.80
C CYS A 19 3.68 11.65 2.34
N THR A 20 2.92 12.29 1.46
CA THR A 20 1.95 13.33 1.83
C THR A 20 0.56 12.79 2.12
N GLY A 21 0.34 11.47 1.94
CA GLY A 21 -0.97 10.85 2.10
C GLY A 21 -1.95 11.11 0.95
N CYS A 22 -1.46 11.46 -0.25
CA CYS A 22 -2.29 11.84 -1.40
C CYS A 22 -3.13 10.71 -2.02
N GLN A 23 -2.99 9.45 -1.56
CA GLN A 23 -3.71 8.26 -2.05
C GLN A 23 -3.47 7.88 -3.53
N ALA A 24 -2.58 8.57 -4.25
CA ALA A 24 -2.33 8.30 -5.67
C ALA A 24 -1.80 6.87 -5.93
N CYS A 25 -0.93 6.35 -5.05
CA CYS A 25 -0.40 4.99 -5.18
C CYS A 25 -1.47 3.90 -4.99
N VAL A 26 -2.50 4.16 -4.18
CA VAL A 26 -3.63 3.24 -3.98
C VAL A 26 -4.45 3.14 -5.26
N ILE A 27 -4.81 4.29 -5.85
CA ILE A 27 -5.57 4.34 -7.10
C ILE A 27 -4.78 3.73 -8.26
N ALA A 28 -3.48 4.04 -8.37
CA ALA A 28 -2.61 3.44 -9.37
C ALA A 28 -2.59 1.91 -9.24
N CYS A 29 -2.41 1.38 -8.03
CA CYS A 29 -2.42 -0.07 -7.81
C CYS A 29 -3.74 -0.71 -8.22
N GLN A 30 -4.89 -0.08 -7.92
CA GLN A 30 -6.20 -0.57 -8.33
C GLN A 30 -6.38 -0.58 -9.85
N ALA A 31 -5.93 0.47 -10.54
CA ALA A 31 -6.01 0.60 -11.99
C ALA A 31 -5.13 -0.42 -12.72
N GLU A 32 -3.89 -0.61 -12.26
CA GLU A 32 -2.93 -1.51 -12.90
C GLU A 32 -3.22 -3.00 -12.66
N ASN A 33 -3.87 -3.34 -11.53
CA ASN A 33 -4.09 -4.73 -11.13
C ASN A 33 -5.56 -5.16 -11.19
N ASN A 34 -6.43 -4.36 -11.83
CA ASN A 34 -7.85 -4.65 -11.98
C ASN A 34 -8.55 -5.00 -10.66
N ILE A 35 -8.20 -4.30 -9.58
CA ILE A 35 -8.80 -4.53 -8.26
C ILE A 35 -10.25 -4.03 -8.29
N PRO A 36 -11.24 -4.82 -7.82
CA PRO A 36 -12.63 -4.39 -7.77
C PRO A 36 -12.84 -3.13 -6.93
N LEU A 37 -13.74 -2.25 -7.38
CA LEU A 37 -14.12 -1.07 -6.61
C LEU A 37 -14.81 -1.46 -5.30
N ASN A 38 -14.56 -0.67 -4.26
CA ASN A 38 -15.24 -0.81 -2.98
C ASN A 38 -16.69 -0.32 -3.08
N THR A 39 -17.63 -1.14 -2.63
CA THR A 39 -19.01 -0.71 -2.40
C THR A 39 -19.16 -0.16 -0.99
N LYS A 40 -20.20 0.64 -0.74
CA LYS A 40 -20.46 1.19 0.59
C LYS A 40 -20.61 0.08 1.65
N ASP A 41 -21.36 -0.98 1.34
CA ASP A 41 -21.62 -2.08 2.27
C ASP A 41 -20.34 -2.85 2.63
N THR A 42 -19.51 -3.18 1.63
CA THR A 42 -18.24 -3.89 1.86
C THR A 42 -17.24 -3.04 2.63
N PHE A 43 -17.19 -1.74 2.35
CA PHE A 43 -16.38 -0.79 3.09
C PHE A 43 -16.77 -0.71 4.58
N LEU A 44 -18.06 -0.59 4.87
CA LEU A 44 -18.57 -0.54 6.25
C LEU A 44 -18.33 -1.84 7.02
N GLN A 45 -18.33 -2.98 6.32
CA GLN A 45 -17.97 -4.27 6.88
C GLN A 45 -16.44 -4.46 7.07
N LYS A 46 -15.63 -3.43 6.80
CA LYS A 46 -14.16 -3.49 6.84
C LYS A 46 -13.58 -4.53 5.88
N ARG A 47 -14.26 -4.78 4.75
CA ARG A 47 -13.87 -5.75 3.71
C ARG A 47 -13.53 -5.01 2.42
N VAL A 48 -12.50 -4.18 2.51
CA VAL A 48 -12.06 -3.32 1.41
C VAL A 48 -11.07 -4.03 0.49
N ASN A 49 -11.25 -3.83 -0.80
CA ASN A 49 -10.43 -4.34 -1.90
C ASN A 49 -9.33 -3.32 -2.21
N GLU A 50 -8.23 -3.41 -1.48
CA GLU A 50 -7.00 -2.66 -1.73
C GLU A 50 -5.79 -3.51 -1.37
N TRP A 51 -4.77 -3.53 -2.22
CA TRP A 51 -3.52 -4.28 -1.95
C TRP A 51 -2.48 -3.45 -1.21
N ILE A 52 -2.53 -2.13 -1.39
CA ILE A 52 -1.73 -1.15 -0.66
C ILE A 52 -2.66 -0.19 0.05
N ARG A 53 -2.33 0.15 1.29
CA ARG A 53 -3.03 1.12 2.13
C ARG A 53 -2.05 2.15 2.67
N ILE A 54 -2.49 3.40 2.73
CA ILE A 54 -1.79 4.45 3.47
C ILE A 54 -2.45 4.59 4.84
N GLU A 55 -1.68 4.39 5.89
CA GLU A 55 -2.08 4.70 7.26
C GLU A 55 -1.37 5.98 7.69
N SER A 56 -2.15 6.97 8.11
CA SER A 56 -1.60 8.14 8.77
C SER A 56 -1.51 7.83 10.25
N THR A 57 -0.33 7.43 10.70
CA THR A 57 0.03 7.62 12.11
C THR A 57 0.18 9.13 12.27
N GLY A 58 -0.85 9.81 12.76
CA GLY A 58 -0.76 11.25 12.98
C GLY A 58 0.57 11.58 13.65
N LYS A 59 1.36 12.47 13.07
CA LYS A 59 2.33 13.21 13.87
C LYS A 59 1.46 14.07 14.79
N GLU A 60 1.07 13.53 15.94
CA GLU A 60 0.77 14.34 17.11
C GLU A 60 1.95 15.32 17.22
N SER A 61 1.67 16.61 17.31
CA SER A 61 2.68 17.52 17.82
C SER A 61 3.05 17.03 19.21
N THR A 62 4.23 16.43 19.32
CA THR A 62 5.00 16.01 20.50
C THR A 62 4.69 14.66 21.19
N PRO A 63 5.75 14.03 21.76
CA PRO A 63 5.72 12.68 22.32
C PRO A 63 5.29 12.71 23.79
N THR A 64 4.37 11.81 24.14
CA THR A 64 4.17 11.30 25.50
C THR A 64 3.68 9.87 25.40
#